data_AF-A0A819CNZ8-F1
#
_entry.id   AF-A0A819CNZ8-F1
#
_cell.length_a   1.000
_cell.length_b   1.000
_cell.length_c   1.000
_cell.angle_alpha   90.00
_cell.angle_beta   90.00
_cell.angle_gamma   90.00
#
_symmetry.space_group_name_H-M   'P 1'
#
loop_
_entity.id
_entity.type
_entity.pdbx_description
1 polymer ?
#
loop_
_entity_poly.entity_id
_entity_poly.type
_entity_poly.pdbx_seq_one_letter_code
_entity_poly.pdbx_strand_id
1 'polypeptide(L)'
;MLPSPGALQRNESTLNLSHYIQLLLGAIIYVKTNVPQTLRFGETVNNIIGRTSNPYNRLLSCGGSSGGEGALLALHGSPLGVGTDIGGSIRIPASFSNLWSLKPSHGRLPYGNIKTTLDGKESIASVCGTFVLT
;
A
#
# COMPACT_ATOMS: atom_id res chain seq x y z
N MET A 1 -10.83 22.34 -10.86
CA MET A 1 -12.25 22.15 -10.50
C MET A 1 -12.26 21.26 -9.27
N LEU A 2 -12.44 21.84 -8.08
CA LEU A 2 -12.53 21.04 -6.85
C LEU A 2 -13.79 20.17 -6.96
N PRO A 3 -13.74 18.86 -6.67
CA PRO A 3 -14.94 18.04 -6.68
C PRO A 3 -15.95 18.61 -5.67
N SER A 4 -17.22 18.67 -6.08
CA SER A 4 -18.30 19.17 -5.23
C SER A 4 -18.37 18.38 -3.91
N PRO A 5 -18.75 19.01 -2.77
CA PRO A 5 -18.80 18.37 -1.45
C PRO A 5 -19.61 17.06 -1.36
N GLY A 6 -20.44 16.74 -2.36
CA GLY A 6 -21.23 15.50 -2.42
C GLY A 6 -20.58 14.29 -3.10
N ALA A 7 -19.43 14.43 -3.78
CA ALA A 7 -18.87 13.33 -4.58
C ALA A 7 -18.08 12.27 -3.78
N LEU A 8 -17.88 12.49 -2.47
CA LEU A 8 -17.16 11.59 -1.57
C LEU A 8 -17.99 11.33 -0.29
N GLN A 9 -19.27 10.96 -0.42
CA GLN A 9 -20.00 10.30 0.67
C GLN A 9 -19.54 8.83 0.84
N ARG A 10 -18.22 8.61 0.95
CA ARG A 10 -17.70 7.33 1.43
C ARG A 10 -17.60 7.44 2.95
N ASN A 11 -18.28 6.53 3.63
CA ASN A 11 -18.15 6.26 5.06
C ASN A 11 -16.73 6.62 5.57
N GLU A 12 -16.61 7.73 6.30
CA GLU A 12 -15.32 8.20 6.81
C GLU A 12 -14.78 7.29 7.92
N SER A 13 -15.65 6.54 8.60
CA SER A 13 -15.30 5.68 9.74
C SER A 13 -14.59 4.37 9.36
N THR A 14 -14.55 4.01 8.07
CA THR A 14 -13.91 2.78 7.57
C THR A 14 -12.62 3.02 6.82
N LEU A 15 -12.28 4.28 6.53
CA LEU A 15 -11.03 4.63 5.87
C LEU A 15 -9.86 4.53 6.84
N ASN A 16 -8.73 4.02 6.34
CA ASN A 16 -7.46 4.12 7.04
C ASN A 16 -7.16 5.59 7.33
N LEU A 17 -6.72 5.89 8.54
CA LEU A 17 -6.53 7.29 8.96
C LEU A 17 -5.45 8.01 8.13
N SER A 18 -4.43 7.27 7.64
CA SER A 18 -3.44 7.80 6.70
C SER A 18 -4.05 8.19 5.34
N HIS A 19 -5.04 7.44 4.85
CA HIS A 19 -5.77 7.76 3.63
C HIS A 19 -6.71 8.95 3.83
N TYR A 20 -7.34 9.03 4.99
CA TYR A 20 -8.22 10.15 5.33
C TYR A 20 -7.47 11.49 5.30
N ILE A 21 -6.28 11.55 5.92
CA ILE A 21 -5.45 12.75 5.90
C ILE A 21 -5.05 13.13 4.46
N GLN A 22 -4.74 12.15 3.61
CA GLN A 22 -4.43 12.42 2.21
C GLN A 22 -5.62 13.03 1.45
N LEU A 23 -6.84 12.54 1.69
CA LEU A 23 -8.06 13.14 1.10
C LEU A 23 -8.24 14.60 1.56
N LEU A 24 -8.03 14.88 2.85
CA LEU A 24 -8.10 16.24 3.39
C LEU A 24 -7.04 17.17 2.77
N LEU A 25 -5.88 16.62 2.38
CA LEU A 25 -4.81 17.36 1.68
C LEU A 25 -5.04 17.45 0.16
N GLY A 26 -6.18 16.99 -0.35
CA GLY A 26 -6.56 17.10 -1.77
C GLY A 26 -6.12 15.94 -2.66
N ALA A 27 -5.62 14.83 -2.08
CA ALA A 27 -5.35 13.62 -2.85
C ALA A 27 -6.64 12.93 -3.30
N ILE A 28 -6.57 12.18 -4.40
CA ILE A 28 -7.69 11.38 -4.92
C ILE A 28 -7.34 9.90 -4.82
N ILE A 29 -8.11 9.16 -4.01
CA ILE A 29 -7.97 7.70 -3.89
C ILE A 29 -8.82 7.04 -4.97
N TYR A 30 -8.15 6.42 -5.94
CA TYR A 30 -8.82 5.90 -7.14
C TYR A 30 -8.74 4.37 -7.31
N VAL A 31 -7.75 3.70 -6.70
CA VAL A 31 -7.59 2.24 -6.77
C VAL A 31 -7.18 1.61 -5.45
N LYS A 32 -7.41 0.32 -5.31
CA LYS A 32 -6.82 -0.56 -4.30
C LYS A 32 -5.97 -1.60 -5.02
N THR A 33 -4.72 -1.76 -4.61
CA THR A 33 -3.79 -2.67 -5.26
C THR A 33 -3.79 -4.06 -4.61
N ASN A 34 -3.30 -5.05 -5.37
CA ASN A 34 -3.30 -6.45 -4.97
C ASN A 34 -2.26 -6.75 -3.87
N VAL A 35 -2.56 -7.74 -3.03
CA VAL A 35 -1.74 -8.18 -1.87
C VAL A 35 -1.70 -9.71 -1.79
N PRO A 36 -0.69 -10.34 -1.14
CA PRO A 36 -0.73 -11.77 -0.90
C PRO A 36 -1.83 -12.16 0.06
N GLN A 37 -2.24 -13.43 -0.03
CA GLN A 37 -3.16 -14.02 0.92
C GLN A 37 -2.64 -13.80 2.36
N THR A 38 -3.48 -13.24 3.23
CA THR A 38 -3.18 -12.89 4.63
C THR A 38 -2.07 -11.87 4.87
N LEU A 39 -1.53 -11.22 3.83
CA LEU A 39 -0.44 -10.23 3.90
C LEU A 39 0.93 -10.78 4.34
N ARG A 40 1.05 -12.11 4.54
CA ARG A 40 2.24 -12.74 5.15
C ARG A 40 3.11 -13.46 4.13
N PHE A 41 3.52 -12.75 3.08
CA PHE A 41 4.48 -13.30 2.13
C PHE A 41 5.23 -12.20 1.37
N GLY A 42 6.47 -12.51 0.97
CA GLY A 42 7.34 -11.62 0.19
C GLY A 42 7.02 -11.62 -1.32
N GLU A 43 5.92 -12.24 -1.73
CA GLU A 43 5.37 -12.19 -3.09
C GLU A 43 3.90 -11.80 -3.03
N THR A 44 3.31 -11.36 -4.14
CA THR A 44 1.90 -10.94 -4.20
C THR A 44 1.06 -11.94 -4.99
N VAL A 45 0.57 -12.96 -4.28
CA VAL A 45 -0.28 -14.03 -4.83
C VAL A 45 -1.43 -14.33 -3.86
N ASN A 46 -2.65 -14.41 -4.38
CA ASN A 46 -3.82 -14.88 -3.62
C ASN A 46 -4.81 -15.58 -4.56
N ASN A 47 -5.74 -16.35 -3.98
CA ASN A 47 -6.73 -17.13 -4.72
C ASN A 47 -7.97 -16.33 -5.20
N ILE A 48 -8.02 -15.01 -4.95
CA ILE A 48 -9.16 -14.15 -5.32
C ILE A 48 -8.85 -13.38 -6.61
N ILE A 49 -7.74 -12.64 -6.62
CA ILE A 49 -7.28 -11.81 -7.74
C ILE A 49 -6.21 -12.53 -8.56
N GLY A 50 -5.46 -13.46 -7.96
CA GLY A 50 -4.34 -14.14 -8.58
C GLY A 50 -2.99 -13.48 -8.31
N ARG A 51 -2.02 -13.76 -9.18
CA ARG A 51 -0.63 -13.29 -9.08
C ARG A 51 -0.47 -11.90 -9.69
N THR A 52 0.23 -11.03 -8.96
CA THR A 52 0.82 -9.82 -9.54
C THR A 52 2.23 -10.14 -10.04
N SER A 53 2.51 -9.83 -11.29
CA SER A 53 3.82 -10.03 -11.91
C SER A 53 4.71 -8.81 -11.76
N ASN A 54 6.04 -9.00 -11.79
CA ASN A 54 6.97 -7.88 -11.82
C ASN A 54 6.76 -7.01 -13.09
N PRO A 55 6.78 -5.68 -12.95
CA PRO A 55 6.57 -4.76 -14.08
C PRO A 55 7.67 -4.84 -15.16
N TYR A 56 8.90 -5.21 -14.80
CA TYR A 56 10.03 -5.33 -15.74
C TYR A 56 10.15 -6.72 -16.37
N ASN A 57 9.69 -7.77 -15.68
CA ASN A 57 9.74 -9.14 -16.19
C ASN A 57 8.62 -10.00 -15.62
N ARG A 58 7.68 -10.43 -16.46
CA ARG A 58 6.48 -11.17 -16.02
C ARG A 58 6.77 -12.55 -15.39
N LEU A 59 7.98 -13.09 -15.59
CA LEU A 59 8.44 -14.34 -14.99
C LEU A 59 9.01 -14.15 -13.57
N LEU A 60 9.22 -12.91 -13.13
CA LEU A 60 9.74 -12.59 -11.80
C LEU A 60 8.62 -12.13 -10.85
N SER A 61 8.91 -12.24 -9.56
CA SER A 61 8.05 -11.72 -8.49
C SER A 61 8.04 -10.18 -8.49
N CYS A 62 6.88 -9.57 -8.23
CA CYS A 62 6.80 -8.14 -7.92
C CYS A 62 7.16 -7.80 -6.46
N GLY A 63 7.52 -8.81 -5.65
CA GLY A 63 7.69 -8.65 -4.22
C GLY A 63 6.36 -8.59 -3.46
N GLY A 64 6.42 -8.33 -2.16
CA GLY A 64 5.25 -8.32 -1.30
C GLY A 64 5.55 -7.79 0.11
N SER A 65 4.53 -7.51 0.92
CA SER A 65 3.11 -7.76 0.62
C SER A 65 2.44 -6.67 -0.23
N SER A 66 3.05 -5.49 -0.35
CA SER A 66 2.50 -4.37 -1.15
C SER A 66 2.96 -4.43 -2.63
N GLY A 67 3.01 -5.62 -3.24
CA GLY A 67 3.54 -5.77 -4.59
C GLY A 67 2.65 -5.19 -5.69
N GLY A 68 1.34 -5.09 -5.45
CA GLY A 68 0.43 -4.37 -6.32
C GLY A 68 0.77 -2.87 -6.40
N GLU A 69 1.09 -2.22 -5.27
CA GLU A 69 1.57 -0.83 -5.25
C GLU A 69 2.87 -0.69 -6.03
N GLY A 70 3.86 -1.55 -5.74
CA GLY A 70 5.16 -1.52 -6.41
C GLY A 70 5.03 -1.66 -7.93
N ALA A 71 4.22 -2.62 -8.40
CA ALA A 71 3.98 -2.82 -9.82
C ALA A 71 3.25 -1.64 -10.48
N LEU A 72 2.21 -1.10 -9.82
CA LEU A 72 1.41 0.02 -10.35
C LEU A 72 2.26 1.29 -10.50
N LEU A 73 3.04 1.63 -9.47
CA LEU A 73 3.94 2.77 -9.50
C LEU A 73 5.00 2.62 -10.59
N ALA A 74 5.68 1.49 -10.68
CA ALA A 74 6.71 1.28 -11.70
C ALA A 74 6.18 1.32 -13.15
N LEU A 75 4.88 1.06 -13.35
CA LEU A 75 4.20 1.25 -14.63
C LEU A 75 3.66 2.68 -14.83
N HIS A 76 4.05 3.62 -13.98
CA HIS A 76 3.60 5.01 -13.96
C HIS A 76 2.07 5.19 -13.83
N GLY A 77 1.40 4.20 -13.22
CA GLY A 77 -0.04 4.27 -12.96
C GLY A 77 -0.39 5.24 -11.84
N SER A 78 0.52 5.47 -10.89
CA SER A 78 0.36 6.40 -9.77
C SER A 78 1.67 7.15 -9.49
N PRO A 79 1.63 8.44 -9.12
CA PRO A 79 2.82 9.18 -8.69
C PRO A 79 3.24 8.86 -7.24
N LEU A 80 2.31 8.33 -6.43
CA LEU A 80 2.49 8.05 -5.00
C LEU A 80 1.73 6.76 -4.65
N GLY A 81 2.31 5.92 -3.78
CA GLY A 81 1.63 4.76 -3.23
C GLY A 81 1.80 4.68 -1.73
N VAL A 82 0.86 3.99 -1.08
CA VAL A 82 0.80 3.85 0.37
C VAL A 82 0.58 2.39 0.71
N GLY A 83 1.45 1.86 1.56
CA GLY A 83 1.40 0.47 2.01
C GLY A 83 1.70 0.34 3.49
N THR A 84 1.80 -0.90 3.95
CA THR A 84 2.21 -1.23 5.32
C THR A 84 3.47 -2.07 5.32
N ASP A 85 4.30 -1.90 6.34
CA ASP A 85 5.57 -2.61 6.49
C ASP A 85 5.79 -3.02 7.95
N ILE A 86 5.82 -4.33 8.16
CA ILE A 86 6.22 -4.98 9.41
C ILE A 86 7.57 -5.69 9.26
N GLY A 87 7.82 -6.29 8.09
CA GLY A 87 9.01 -7.12 7.80
C GLY A 87 9.68 -6.80 6.47
N GLY A 88 9.35 -5.67 5.83
CA GLY A 88 9.86 -5.30 4.51
C GLY A 88 8.76 -5.06 3.48
N SER A 89 7.49 -5.10 3.86
CA SER A 89 6.37 -5.19 2.91
C SER A 89 6.16 -3.97 2.00
N ILE A 90 6.86 -2.86 2.23
CA ILE A 90 7.02 -1.79 1.23
C ILE A 90 8.42 -1.76 0.61
N ARG A 91 9.46 -2.06 1.40
CA ARG A 91 10.85 -2.03 0.93
C ARG A 91 11.18 -3.12 -0.09
N ILE A 92 10.63 -4.32 0.09
CA ILE A 92 10.79 -5.47 -0.81
C ILE A 92 10.21 -5.17 -2.20
N PRO A 93 8.91 -4.83 -2.34
CA PRO A 93 8.36 -4.54 -3.66
C PRO A 93 8.97 -3.28 -4.30
N ALA A 94 9.41 -2.30 -3.52
CA ALA A 94 10.14 -1.14 -4.03
C ALA A 94 11.50 -1.52 -4.64
N SER A 95 12.27 -2.36 -3.94
CA SER A 95 13.54 -2.91 -4.44
C SER A 95 13.34 -3.70 -5.73
N PHE A 96 12.26 -4.47 -5.84
CA PHE A 96 11.97 -5.30 -7.01
C PHE A 96 11.43 -4.48 -8.20
N SER A 97 10.90 -3.30 -7.93
CA SER A 97 10.22 -2.43 -8.91
C SER A 97 10.98 -1.14 -9.19
N ASN A 98 12.23 -1.02 -8.72
CA ASN A 98 13.09 0.17 -8.89
C ASN A 98 12.40 1.47 -8.44
N LEU A 99 11.92 1.47 -7.20
CA LEU A 99 11.22 2.60 -6.57
C LEU A 99 11.92 3.01 -5.28
N TRP A 100 11.70 4.26 -4.86
CA TRP A 100 12.04 4.69 -3.51
C TRP A 100 10.91 4.34 -2.55
N SER A 101 11.28 3.90 -1.34
CA SER A 101 10.30 3.66 -0.28
C SER A 101 10.83 4.07 1.08
N LEU A 102 9.92 4.49 1.95
CA LEU A 102 10.22 4.86 3.32
C LEU A 102 9.34 4.08 4.29
N LYS A 103 9.98 3.23 5.11
CA LYS A 103 9.37 2.66 6.31
C LYS A 103 9.69 3.58 7.50
N PRO A 104 8.74 4.42 7.95
CA PRO A 104 9.01 5.32 9.07
C PRO A 104 9.18 4.58 10.40
N SER A 105 9.53 5.33 11.43
CA SER A 105 9.44 4.86 12.82
C SER A 105 7.99 4.54 13.17
N HIS A 106 7.79 3.58 14.07
CA HIS A 106 6.46 3.27 14.59
C HIS A 106 5.80 4.51 15.22
N GLY A 107 4.49 4.64 15.05
CA GLY A 107 3.70 5.79 15.51
C GLY A 107 3.88 7.09 14.72
N ARG A 108 4.80 7.14 13.74
CA ARG A 108 5.03 8.37 12.95
C ARG A 108 3.84 8.74 12.07
N LEU A 109 3.21 7.74 11.45
CA LEU A 109 2.01 7.93 10.64
C LEU A 109 0.82 7.27 11.33
N PRO A 110 -0.39 7.86 11.23
CA PRO A 110 -1.56 7.28 11.83
C PRO A 110 -1.87 5.89 11.26
N TYR A 111 -2.02 4.91 12.16
CA TYR A 111 -2.25 3.51 11.82
C TYR A 111 -3.70 3.06 12.09
N GLY A 112 -4.59 4.01 12.39
CA GLY A 112 -5.99 3.74 12.70
C GLY A 112 -6.78 3.13 11.53
N ASN A 113 -7.70 2.23 11.85
CA ASN A 113 -8.63 1.55 10.93
C ASN A 113 -7.99 0.64 9.87
N ILE A 114 -6.68 0.35 9.99
CA ILE A 114 -6.00 -0.59 9.10
C ILE A 114 -6.43 -2.03 9.41
N LYS A 115 -6.93 -2.73 8.39
CA LYS A 115 -7.26 -4.15 8.48
C LYS A 115 -5.98 -4.98 8.56
N THR A 116 -5.88 -5.77 9.62
CA THR A 116 -4.76 -6.70 9.85
C THR A 116 -5.30 -8.10 10.16
N THR A 117 -4.45 -9.10 9.97
CA THR A 117 -4.73 -10.50 10.34
C THR A 117 -4.23 -10.83 11.76
N LEU A 118 -3.61 -9.87 12.44
CA LEU A 118 -2.91 -10.03 13.72
C LEU A 118 -3.30 -8.92 14.71
N ASP A 119 -4.59 -8.76 14.97
CA ASP A 119 -5.09 -7.79 15.96
C ASP A 119 -4.47 -8.08 17.35
N GLY A 120 -4.03 -7.02 18.05
CA GLY A 120 -3.41 -7.10 19.38
C GLY A 120 -1.93 -7.52 19.40
N LYS A 121 -1.27 -7.64 18.22
CA LYS A 121 0.17 -7.93 18.14
C LYS A 121 1.01 -6.66 18.35
N GLU A 122 1.62 -6.55 19.53
CA GLU A 122 2.43 -5.38 19.88
C GLU A 122 3.95 -5.59 19.77
N SER A 123 4.44 -6.84 19.75
CA SER A 123 5.89 -7.12 19.82
C SER A 123 6.69 -6.60 18.61
N ILE A 124 6.08 -6.64 17.43
CA ILE A 124 6.66 -6.11 16.19
C ILE A 124 5.54 -5.36 15.49
N ALA A 125 5.52 -4.04 15.68
CA ALA A 125 4.45 -3.22 15.17
C ALA A 125 4.62 -2.95 13.68
N SER A 126 3.54 -3.13 12.93
CA SER A 126 3.46 -2.69 11.54
C SER A 126 3.36 -1.16 11.47
N VAL A 127 3.86 -0.58 10.39
CA VAL A 127 3.76 0.87 10.15
C VAL A 127 3.16 1.14 8.78
N CYS A 128 2.47 2.28 8.64
CA CYS A 128 2.11 2.81 7.34
C CYS A 128 3.34 3.51 6.75
N GLY A 129 3.60 3.34 5.46
CA GLY A 129 4.72 3.94 4.76
C GLY A 129 4.38 4.23 3.30
N THR A 130 5.36 4.78 2.59
CA THR A 130 5.14 5.40 1.28
C THR A 130 6.12 4.86 0.24
N PHE A 131 5.66 4.83 -1.01
CA PHE A 131 6.41 4.60 -2.23
C PHE A 131 6.36 5.82 -3.15
N VAL A 132 7.46 6.10 -3.83
CA VAL A 132 7.50 7.09 -4.91
C VAL A 132 8.36 6.58 -6.07
N LEU A 133 8.12 7.16 -7.25
CA LEU A 133 8.92 6.94 -8.45
C LEU A 133 10.38 7.35 -8.23
N THR A 134 11.28 6.73 -8.99
CA THR A 134 12.70 7.08 -9.05
C THR A 134 12.97 8.39 -9.78
#